data_AF-L5JWQ0-F1
#
_entry.id   AF-L5JWQ0-F1
#
_cell.length_a   1.000
_cell.length_b   1.000
_cell.length_c   1.000
_cell.angle_alpha   90.00
_cell.angle_beta   90.00
_cell.angle_gamma   90.00
#
_symmetry.space_group_name_H-M   'P 1'
#
loop_
_entity.id
_entity.type
_entity.pdbx_description
1 polymer ?
#
loop_
_entity_poly.entity_id
_entity_poly.type
_entity_poly.pdbx_seq_one_letter_code
_entity_poly.pdbx_strand_id
1 'polypeptide(L)'
;MPGWLSIPSLCLLLLPWAFTIFHQALGDPAPHRGPHYLLPPIHEVIHSRRGATATLPCVLGTPPPSYKVRWSKAEPGELREAPILITNGLHARGYGALGGRARMRKGHRLDASLVIAGVVLEDEGRYRCELINGIEDESVTLTLLLEDCPPPPGVVFPYQPSRGRYQFNYYEAKQACEEQDGRLATYTQLYQGQVFFVPGRLTLSEAHAACRRRGAVVAKVGHLYAAWKFSGLDQCDGGWLADGSVRFPITSPRPRCGGLPDPGVRSFGFPQPQQAAYGAYCYSE
;
A
#
# COMPACT_ATOMS: atom_id res chain seq x y z
N MET A 1 -44.93 -40.69 -60.53
CA MET A 1 -44.59 -42.12 -60.66
C MET A 1 -43.52 -42.25 -61.73
N PRO A 2 -42.48 -43.08 -61.64
CA PRO A 2 -42.01 -44.01 -60.58
C PRO A 2 -40.74 -43.42 -59.90
N GLY A 3 -40.03 -43.98 -58.91
CA GLY A 3 -39.94 -45.32 -58.35
C GLY A 3 -38.50 -45.85 -58.48
N TRP A 4 -37.86 -46.14 -57.33
CA TRP A 4 -36.83 -47.19 -57.06
C TRP A 4 -35.33 -46.79 -56.92
N LEU A 5 -34.82 -47.13 -55.71
CA LEU A 5 -33.60 -47.87 -55.34
C LEU A 5 -32.16 -47.30 -55.58
N SER A 6 -31.49 -47.08 -54.44
CA SER A 6 -30.14 -47.54 -54.01
C SER A 6 -28.82 -47.16 -54.73
N ILE A 7 -27.97 -46.41 -53.98
CA ILE A 7 -26.50 -46.52 -53.70
C ILE A 7 -25.54 -46.59 -54.93
N PRO A 8 -24.46 -45.75 -55.10
CA PRO A 8 -23.26 -45.70 -54.21
C PRO A 8 -22.40 -44.40 -54.14
N SER A 9 -21.53 -44.38 -53.13
CA SER A 9 -20.15 -43.83 -53.00
C SER A 9 -19.58 -42.68 -53.86
N LEU A 10 -18.92 -41.76 -53.12
CA LEU A 10 -17.81 -40.85 -53.45
C LEU A 10 -18.13 -39.68 -54.41
N CYS A 11 -17.73 -38.42 -54.17
CA CYS A 11 -16.46 -37.95 -53.64
C CYS A 11 -16.54 -36.46 -53.27
N LEU A 12 -15.42 -35.94 -52.71
CA LEU A 12 -15.02 -34.54 -52.49
C LEU A 12 -15.41 -34.00 -51.09
N LEU A 13 -14.53 -33.46 -50.25
CA LEU A 13 -13.14 -33.03 -50.36
C LEU A 13 -12.68 -32.58 -48.94
N LEU A 14 -11.39 -32.77 -48.62
CA LEU A 14 -10.57 -32.01 -47.66
C LEU A 14 -10.63 -32.37 -46.15
N LEU A 15 -9.63 -33.16 -45.72
CA LEU A 15 -8.85 -32.93 -44.50
C LEU A 15 -8.21 -31.52 -44.52
N PRO A 16 -7.66 -30.96 -43.42
CA PRO A 16 -7.70 -31.35 -42.00
C PRO A 16 -8.14 -30.14 -41.12
N TRP A 17 -8.37 -30.23 -39.81
CA TRP A 17 -7.41 -29.74 -38.81
C TRP A 17 -7.92 -30.06 -37.40
N ALA A 18 -6.96 -30.43 -36.56
CA ALA A 18 -7.05 -30.75 -35.17
C ALA A 18 -8.09 -29.93 -34.37
N PHE A 19 -8.99 -30.64 -33.69
CA PHE A 19 -9.56 -30.17 -32.44
C PHE A 19 -8.40 -29.96 -31.46
N THR A 20 -7.86 -28.75 -31.41
CA THR A 20 -7.08 -28.33 -30.26
C THR A 20 -8.08 -28.07 -29.14
N ILE A 21 -8.18 -29.05 -28.25
CA ILE A 21 -8.68 -28.84 -26.90
C ILE A 21 -7.70 -27.83 -26.29
N PHE A 22 -8.03 -26.54 -26.35
CA PHE A 22 -7.33 -25.54 -25.57
C PHE A 22 -7.80 -25.74 -24.13
N HIS A 23 -7.17 -26.69 -23.43
CA HIS A 23 -7.06 -26.63 -21.99
C HIS A 23 -6.31 -25.33 -21.69
N GLN A 24 -7.05 -24.23 -21.57
CA GLN A 24 -6.56 -23.08 -20.85
C GLN A 24 -6.56 -23.51 -19.40
N ALA A 25 -5.48 -24.18 -19.02
CA ALA A 25 -5.07 -24.25 -17.64
C ALA A 25 -5.09 -22.81 -17.16
N LEU A 26 -6.07 -22.50 -16.32
CA LEU A 26 -6.06 -21.34 -15.47
C LEU A 26 -4.75 -21.47 -14.70
N GLY A 27 -3.71 -20.80 -15.19
CA GLY A 27 -2.50 -20.64 -14.45
C GLY A 27 -2.95 -19.97 -13.16
N ASP A 28 -2.87 -20.71 -12.06
CA ASP A 28 -2.54 -20.11 -10.79
C ASP A 28 -1.48 -19.04 -11.07
N PRO A 29 -1.53 -17.84 -10.45
CA PRO A 29 -0.37 -16.97 -10.49
C PRO A 29 0.79 -17.86 -10.07
N ALA A 30 1.70 -18.13 -11.02
CA ALA A 30 2.77 -19.06 -10.76
C ALA A 30 3.41 -18.55 -9.47
N PRO A 31 3.51 -19.37 -8.39
CA PRO A 31 4.32 -18.96 -7.26
C PRO A 31 5.64 -18.57 -7.89
N HIS A 32 6.07 -17.32 -7.67
CA HIS A 32 7.28 -16.78 -8.31
C HIS A 32 8.31 -17.91 -8.26
N ARG A 33 8.62 -18.50 -9.42
CA ARG A 33 9.47 -19.70 -9.53
C ARG A 33 10.94 -19.30 -9.38
N GLY A 34 11.18 -18.30 -8.55
CA GLY A 34 12.47 -17.90 -8.05
C GLY A 34 12.61 -18.43 -6.62
N PRO A 35 13.82 -18.81 -6.20
CA PRO A 35 14.10 -19.07 -4.80
C PRO A 35 13.72 -17.86 -3.93
N HIS A 36 12.82 -18.04 -2.97
CA HIS A 36 12.55 -17.05 -1.91
C HIS A 36 13.75 -16.98 -0.98
N TYR A 37 14.56 -15.94 -1.15
CA TYR A 37 15.78 -15.69 -0.41
C TYR A 37 15.50 -15.06 0.95
N LEU A 38 14.45 -14.25 1.05
CA LEU A 38 14.04 -13.57 2.28
C LEU A 38 12.81 -14.23 2.92
N LEU A 39 12.84 -14.36 4.25
CA LEU A 39 11.69 -14.82 5.01
C LEU A 39 10.73 -13.64 5.27
N PRO A 40 9.40 -13.87 5.20
CA PRO A 40 8.43 -12.85 5.57
C PRO A 40 8.57 -12.53 7.07
N PRO A 41 8.47 -11.24 7.45
CA PRO A 41 8.63 -10.84 8.84
C PRO A 41 7.42 -11.30 9.67
N ILE A 42 7.68 -11.76 10.90
CA ILE A 42 6.62 -12.12 11.84
C ILE A 42 5.77 -10.89 12.20
N HIS A 43 6.44 -9.73 12.35
CA HIS A 43 5.80 -8.45 12.61
C HIS A 43 6.27 -7.44 11.57
N GLU A 44 5.34 -6.90 10.78
CA GLU A 44 5.62 -5.83 9.83
C GLU A 44 5.81 -4.47 10.52
N VAL A 45 5.24 -4.32 11.72
CA VAL A 45 5.32 -3.11 12.55
C VAL A 45 6.16 -3.40 13.78
N ILE A 46 7.21 -2.61 13.97
CA ILE A 46 8.15 -2.70 15.08
C ILE A 46 7.95 -1.49 15.97
N HIS A 47 7.57 -1.74 17.23
CA HIS A 47 7.38 -0.70 18.22
C HIS A 47 8.67 -0.51 19.03
N SER A 48 9.08 0.74 19.24
CA SER A 48 10.25 1.09 20.05
C SER A 48 10.01 2.35 20.87
N ARG A 49 11.03 2.82 21.59
CA ARG A 49 10.95 4.02 22.44
C ARG A 49 12.09 4.97 22.12
N ARG A 50 11.90 6.27 22.39
CA ARG A 50 12.98 7.26 22.25
C ARG A 50 14.20 6.87 23.09
N GLY A 51 15.39 6.96 22.50
CA GLY A 51 16.65 6.56 23.11
C GLY A 51 16.89 5.05 23.21
N ALA A 52 15.90 4.20 22.88
CA ALA A 52 16.08 2.76 22.88
C ALA A 52 16.90 2.29 21.68
N THR A 53 17.24 1.00 21.65
CA THR A 53 17.82 0.36 20.47
C THR A 53 16.75 -0.45 19.76
N ALA A 54 16.41 -0.09 18.52
CA ALA A 54 15.47 -0.84 17.69
C ALA A 54 16.19 -1.88 16.83
N THR A 55 15.56 -3.04 16.63
CA THR A 55 16.04 -4.07 15.71
C THR A 55 14.96 -4.35 14.68
N LEU A 56 15.28 -4.11 13.40
CA LEU A 56 14.40 -4.34 12.27
C LEU A 56 14.72 -5.71 11.64
N PRO A 57 13.82 -6.72 11.74
CA PRO A 57 14.13 -8.08 11.36
C PRO A 57 14.24 -8.25 9.84
N CYS A 58 15.36 -8.79 9.36
CA CYS A 58 15.50 -9.26 7.98
C CYS A 58 16.30 -10.54 8.00
N VAL A 59 15.66 -11.67 7.65
CA VAL A 59 16.26 -13.00 7.79
C VAL A 59 16.25 -13.69 6.44
N LEU A 60 17.40 -14.25 6.07
CA LEU A 60 17.55 -15.01 4.85
C LEU A 60 17.10 -16.47 5.08
N GLY A 61 16.33 -17.02 4.14
CA GLY A 61 16.01 -18.44 4.09
C GLY A 61 17.18 -19.23 3.52
N THR A 62 17.40 -19.13 2.20
CA THR A 62 18.47 -19.82 1.47
C THR A 62 19.35 -18.81 0.73
N PRO A 63 20.47 -18.32 1.28
CA PRO A 63 21.22 -17.21 0.67
C PRO A 63 21.82 -17.58 -0.69
N PRO A 64 21.82 -16.69 -1.69
CA PRO A 64 22.51 -16.93 -2.96
C PRO A 64 24.04 -16.99 -2.78
N PRO A 65 24.80 -17.52 -3.76
CA PRO A 65 26.27 -17.60 -3.67
C PRO A 65 26.96 -16.24 -3.54
N SER A 66 26.41 -15.20 -4.18
CA SER A 66 26.87 -13.82 -4.09
C SER A 66 25.67 -12.91 -3.93
N TYR A 67 25.67 -12.10 -2.88
CA TYR A 67 24.59 -11.17 -2.61
C TYR A 67 25.08 -9.99 -1.78
N LYS A 68 24.30 -8.91 -1.82
CA LYS A 68 24.42 -7.76 -0.95
C LYS A 68 23.08 -7.49 -0.30
N VAL A 69 23.11 -7.02 0.93
CA VAL A 69 21.92 -6.53 1.63
C VAL A 69 22.00 -5.03 1.66
N ARG A 70 20.95 -4.37 1.21
CA ARG A 70 20.75 -2.94 1.28
C ARG A 70 19.59 -2.65 2.22
N TRP A 71 19.84 -1.80 3.20
CA TRP A 71 18.82 -1.16 4.00
C TRP A 71 18.60 0.26 3.52
N SER A 72 17.33 0.62 3.35
CA SER A 72 16.91 1.98 3.00
C SER A 72 15.71 2.41 3.84
N LYS A 73 15.53 3.72 3.98
CA LYS A 73 14.34 4.33 4.59
C LYS A 73 13.63 5.19 3.56
N ALA A 74 12.31 5.07 3.53
CA ALA A 74 11.47 5.95 2.75
C ALA A 74 11.31 7.27 3.50
N GLU A 75 11.86 8.35 2.96
CA GLU A 75 11.64 9.70 3.47
C GLU A 75 10.31 10.25 2.92
N PRO A 76 9.46 10.89 3.74
CA PRO A 76 8.26 11.53 3.23
C PRO A 76 8.65 12.65 2.25
N GLY A 77 8.09 12.64 1.04
CA GLY A 77 8.35 13.66 0.01
C GLY A 77 9.46 13.33 -0.99
N GLU A 78 10.27 12.29 -0.76
CA GLU A 78 11.28 11.85 -1.73
C GLU A 78 10.78 10.63 -2.53
N LEU A 79 10.95 10.65 -3.85
CA LEU A 79 10.61 9.50 -4.71
C LEU A 79 11.59 8.32 -4.52
N ARG A 80 12.79 8.56 -3.97
CA ARG A 80 13.84 7.56 -3.81
C ARG A 80 14.09 7.28 -2.34
N GLU A 81 14.28 6.01 -2.02
CA GLU A 81 14.60 5.61 -0.65
C GLU A 81 16.07 5.93 -0.34
N ALA A 82 16.29 6.58 0.81
CA ALA A 82 17.61 6.94 1.27
C ALA A 82 18.35 5.70 1.79
N PRO A 83 19.54 5.35 1.25
CA PRO A 83 20.30 4.22 1.75
C PRO A 83 20.80 4.50 3.17
N ILE A 84 20.64 3.52 4.06
CA ILE A 84 21.12 3.57 5.44
C ILE A 84 22.37 2.72 5.60
N LEU A 85 22.36 1.52 5.03
CA LEU A 85 23.43 0.56 5.19
C LEU A 85 23.49 -0.38 4.00
N ILE A 86 24.69 -0.65 3.49
CA ILE A 86 24.91 -1.63 2.43
C ILE A 86 26.01 -2.59 2.88
N THR A 87 25.77 -3.90 2.71
CA THR A 87 26.78 -4.92 2.98
C THR A 87 27.67 -5.16 1.77
N ASN A 88 28.94 -5.45 2.04
CA ASN A 88 29.92 -5.91 1.07
C ASN A 88 30.71 -7.07 1.69
N GLY A 89 30.22 -8.29 1.48
CA GLY A 89 30.69 -9.47 2.20
C GLY A 89 30.39 -9.37 3.69
N LEU A 90 31.43 -9.51 4.53
CA LEU A 90 31.31 -9.41 5.99
C LEU A 90 31.26 -7.96 6.52
N HIS A 91 31.56 -6.98 5.67
CA HIS A 91 31.61 -5.58 6.07
C HIS A 91 30.28 -4.90 5.74
N ALA A 92 29.87 -3.96 6.59
CA ALA A 92 28.71 -3.12 6.39
C ALA A 92 29.14 -1.65 6.43
N ARG A 93 28.68 -0.86 5.46
CA ARG A 93 28.93 0.57 5.41
C ARG A 93 27.63 1.33 5.66
N GLY A 94 27.65 2.24 6.63
CA GLY A 94 26.55 3.16 6.93
C GLY A 94 26.53 4.37 5.99
N TYR A 95 25.34 4.88 5.71
CA TYR A 95 25.05 6.03 4.85
C TYR A 95 23.96 6.91 5.49
N GLY A 96 23.97 8.20 5.17
CA GLY A 96 22.99 9.17 5.68
C GLY A 96 23.09 9.42 7.19
N ALA A 97 22.08 10.09 7.75
CA ALA A 97 22.02 10.48 9.17
C ALA A 97 21.94 9.27 10.12
N LEU A 98 21.31 8.17 9.68
CA LEU A 98 21.20 6.93 10.43
C LEU A 98 22.49 6.09 10.38
N GLY A 99 23.36 6.28 9.38
CA GLY A 99 24.51 5.42 9.11
C GLY A 99 25.49 5.27 10.27
N GLY A 100 25.66 6.31 11.10
CA GLY A 100 26.55 6.25 12.28
C GLY A 100 25.96 5.46 13.47
N ARG A 101 24.63 5.33 13.54
CA ARG A 101 23.91 4.62 14.61
C ARG A 101 23.40 3.24 14.17
N ALA A 102 23.39 2.98 12.87
CA ALA A 102 22.90 1.77 12.26
C ALA A 102 24.01 0.74 12.03
N ARG A 103 23.74 -0.53 12.38
CA ARG A 103 24.67 -1.65 12.17
C ARG A 103 23.92 -2.94 11.90
N MET A 104 24.58 -3.88 11.24
CA MET A 104 24.05 -5.25 11.11
C MET A 104 24.07 -5.95 12.47
N ARG A 105 23.02 -6.75 12.75
CA ARG A 105 22.98 -7.60 13.93
C ARG A 105 24.08 -8.65 13.84
N LYS A 106 24.92 -8.73 14.87
CA LYS A 106 25.94 -9.78 14.99
C LYS A 106 25.30 -10.98 15.66
N GLY A 107 25.05 -12.03 14.90
CA GLY A 107 24.44 -13.26 15.42
C GLY A 107 24.67 -14.42 14.48
N HIS A 108 23.74 -14.59 13.54
CA HIS A 108 23.76 -15.70 12.59
C HIS A 108 24.06 -15.20 11.17
N ARG A 109 24.69 -16.03 10.33
CA ARG A 109 25.01 -15.69 8.93
C ARG A 109 23.80 -15.37 8.06
N LEU A 110 22.62 -15.81 8.49
CA LEU A 110 21.33 -15.55 7.84
C LEU A 110 20.58 -14.37 8.46
N ASP A 111 21.09 -13.79 9.55
CA ASP A 111 20.45 -12.66 10.21
C ASP A 111 21.01 -11.36 9.63
N ALA A 112 20.25 -10.77 8.71
CA ALA A 112 20.55 -9.50 8.08
C ALA A 112 19.81 -8.32 8.74
N SER A 113 19.35 -8.49 9.98
CA SER A 113 18.57 -7.49 10.70
C SER A 113 19.37 -6.22 10.97
N LEU A 114 18.72 -5.07 10.82
CA LEU A 114 19.31 -3.75 11.10
C LEU A 114 19.10 -3.41 12.58
N VAL A 115 20.16 -3.01 13.25
CA VAL A 115 20.12 -2.50 14.63
C VAL A 115 20.40 -1.01 14.60
N ILE A 116 19.46 -0.21 15.11
CA ILE A 116 19.56 1.25 15.20
C ILE A 116 19.66 1.61 16.69
N ALA A 117 20.78 2.22 17.08
CA ALA A 117 21.00 2.66 18.46
C ALA A 117 20.44 4.07 18.71
N GLY A 118 19.89 4.30 19.90
CA GLY A 118 19.44 5.62 20.35
C GLY A 118 18.38 6.21 19.42
N VAL A 119 17.28 5.50 19.23
CA VAL A 119 16.23 5.86 18.25
C VAL A 119 15.59 7.19 18.62
N VAL A 120 15.44 8.10 17.66
CA VAL A 120 14.82 9.42 17.82
C VAL A 120 13.51 9.51 17.04
N LEU A 121 12.69 10.54 17.28
CA LEU A 121 11.39 10.73 16.59
C LEU A 121 11.49 10.67 15.08
N GLU A 122 12.56 11.21 14.48
CA GLU A 122 12.78 11.19 13.04
C GLU A 122 13.05 9.80 12.47
N ASP A 123 13.46 8.84 13.31
CA ASP A 123 13.70 7.46 12.88
C ASP A 123 12.38 6.70 12.68
N GLU A 124 11.23 7.21 13.15
CA GLU A 124 9.93 6.64 12.81
C GLU A 124 9.72 6.65 11.28
N GLY A 125 9.25 5.55 10.71
CA GLY A 125 9.00 5.48 9.28
C GLY A 125 9.10 4.07 8.69
N ARG A 126 9.06 4.04 7.35
CA ARG A 126 9.08 2.80 6.58
C ARG A 126 10.49 2.48 6.11
N TYR A 127 10.93 1.27 6.40
CA TYR A 127 12.25 0.75 6.10
C TYR A 127 12.14 -0.43 5.13
N ARG A 128 13.12 -0.56 4.23
CA ARG A 128 13.22 -1.68 3.30
C ARG A 128 14.54 -2.40 3.47
N CYS A 129 14.47 -3.72 3.58
CA CYS A 129 15.59 -4.63 3.44
C CYS A 129 15.52 -5.22 2.03
N GLU A 130 16.54 -5.01 1.22
CA GLU A 130 16.63 -5.48 -0.17
C GLU A 130 17.84 -6.39 -0.32
N LEU A 131 17.63 -7.58 -0.86
CA LEU A 131 18.68 -8.54 -1.20
C LEU A 131 18.96 -8.45 -2.69
N ILE A 132 20.20 -8.08 -3.02
CA ILE A 132 20.65 -7.81 -4.39
C ILE A 132 21.65 -8.90 -4.78
N ASN A 133 21.29 -9.74 -5.75
CA ASN A 133 22.16 -10.82 -6.26
C ASN A 133 22.55 -10.65 -7.76
N GLY A 134 22.10 -9.57 -8.40
CA GLY A 134 22.41 -9.24 -9.79
C GLY A 134 21.53 -9.93 -10.85
N ILE A 135 20.55 -10.72 -10.43
CA ILE A 135 19.57 -11.39 -11.31
C ILE A 135 18.14 -11.03 -10.88
N GLU A 136 17.83 -11.09 -9.57
CA GLU A 136 16.53 -10.78 -8.97
C GLU A 136 16.71 -10.06 -7.62
N ASP A 137 15.97 -8.97 -7.39
CA ASP A 137 15.98 -8.23 -6.13
C ASP A 137 14.71 -8.58 -5.33
N GLU A 138 14.87 -9.27 -4.20
CA GLU A 138 13.78 -9.53 -3.25
C GLU A 138 13.86 -8.51 -2.11
N SER A 139 12.70 -8.00 -1.67
CA SER A 139 12.68 -7.03 -0.57
C SER A 139 11.57 -7.27 0.44
N VAL A 140 11.89 -6.98 1.70
CA VAL A 140 10.96 -6.96 2.82
C VAL A 140 10.83 -5.52 3.31
N THR A 141 9.61 -5.10 3.62
CA THR A 141 9.32 -3.76 4.13
C THR A 141 8.80 -3.82 5.55
N LEU A 142 9.28 -2.93 6.41
CA LEU A 142 8.93 -2.84 7.83
C LEU A 142 8.59 -1.40 8.19
N THR A 143 7.81 -1.21 9.25
CA THR A 143 7.50 0.13 9.80
C THR A 143 7.99 0.20 11.24
N LEU A 144 8.85 1.17 11.54
CA LEU A 144 9.26 1.48 12.91
C LEU A 144 8.32 2.56 13.46
N LEU A 145 7.70 2.32 14.62
CA LEU A 145 6.87 3.28 15.34
C LEU A 145 7.44 3.52 16.74
N LEU A 146 7.41 4.77 17.19
CA LEU A 146 7.82 5.11 18.55
C LEU A 146 6.61 5.24 19.47
N GLU A 147 6.54 4.32 20.44
CA GLU A 147 5.60 4.35 21.55
C GLU A 147 6.29 4.96 22.75
N ASP A 148 6.32 6.30 22.83
CA ASP A 148 6.66 6.95 24.09
C ASP A 148 5.63 6.45 25.12
N CYS A 149 6.06 5.81 26.21
CA CYS A 149 5.16 5.19 27.18
C CYS A 149 5.43 5.76 28.59
N PRO A 150 4.44 6.41 29.23
CA PRO A 150 3.14 6.78 28.67
C PRO A 150 3.30 7.98 27.72
N PRO A 151 2.65 8.00 26.54
CA PRO A 151 2.71 9.18 25.70
C PRO A 151 1.81 10.23 26.35
N PRO A 152 2.23 11.51 26.49
CA PRO A 152 1.21 12.56 26.48
C PRO A 152 0.44 12.39 25.16
N PRO A 153 -0.89 12.53 25.13
CA PRO A 153 -1.64 12.48 23.88
C PRO A 153 -1.00 13.50 22.93
N GLY A 154 -0.33 13.01 21.88
CA GLY A 154 0.28 13.86 20.88
C GLY A 154 -0.83 14.68 20.25
N VAL A 155 -0.83 15.98 20.50
CA VAL A 155 -1.83 16.89 19.92
C VAL A 155 -1.34 17.34 18.56
N VAL A 156 -2.20 17.22 17.54
CA VAL A 156 -1.93 17.82 16.24
C VAL A 156 -2.39 19.26 16.29
N PHE A 157 -1.47 20.20 16.14
CA PHE A 157 -1.78 21.63 16.10
C PHE A 157 -1.28 22.25 14.79
N PRO A 158 -2.06 23.15 14.17
CA PRO A 158 -1.60 23.91 13.02
C PRO A 158 -0.56 24.95 13.47
N TYR A 159 0.62 24.96 12.83
CA TYR A 159 1.63 25.99 13.04
C TYR A 159 1.64 26.99 11.86
N GLN A 160 1.68 28.29 12.16
CA GLN A 160 1.71 29.36 11.16
C GLN A 160 2.85 30.34 11.43
N PRO A 161 3.65 30.70 10.41
CA PRO A 161 4.69 31.71 10.57
C PRO A 161 4.11 33.11 10.72
N SER A 162 4.86 34.00 11.39
CA SER A 162 4.48 35.40 11.63
C SER A 162 4.23 36.21 10.36
N ARG A 163 4.79 35.78 9.21
CA ARG A 163 4.59 36.40 7.90
C ARG A 163 3.29 35.98 7.19
N GLY A 164 2.39 35.25 7.87
CA GLY A 164 1.08 34.84 7.33
C GLY A 164 1.00 33.37 6.91
N ARG A 165 -0.12 33.00 6.26
CA ARG A 165 -0.40 31.62 5.84
C ARG A 165 0.35 31.24 4.56
N TYR A 166 0.63 29.94 4.40
CA TYR A 166 1.24 29.32 3.20
C TYR A 166 2.68 29.77 2.89
N GLN A 167 3.48 30.08 3.91
CA GLN A 167 4.85 30.57 3.72
C GLN A 167 5.94 29.51 3.80
N PHE A 168 5.62 28.28 4.20
CA PHE A 168 6.60 27.20 4.31
C PHE A 168 6.58 26.29 3.09
N ASN A 169 7.77 25.97 2.58
CA ASN A 169 7.96 24.76 1.78
C ASN A 169 8.05 23.51 2.71
N TYR A 170 8.15 22.31 2.12
CA TYR A 170 8.19 21.05 2.89
C TYR A 170 9.33 21.01 3.92
N TYR A 171 10.54 21.39 3.53
CA TYR A 171 11.72 21.35 4.40
C TYR A 171 11.62 22.37 5.54
N GLU A 172 11.14 23.58 5.24
CA GLU A 172 10.89 24.62 6.24
C GLU A 172 9.79 24.20 7.23
N ALA A 173 8.72 23.58 6.73
CA ALA A 173 7.64 23.08 7.60
C ALA A 173 8.13 21.96 8.52
N LYS A 174 8.97 21.05 8.00
CA LYS A 174 9.59 19.98 8.80
C LYS A 174 10.45 20.57 9.92
N GLN A 175 11.39 21.46 9.56
CA GLN A 175 12.28 22.10 10.52
C GLN A 175 11.50 22.91 11.58
N ALA A 176 10.47 23.66 11.16
CA ALA A 176 9.64 24.43 12.08
C ALA A 176 8.90 23.55 13.10
N CYS A 177 8.47 22.34 12.71
CA CYS A 177 7.91 21.38 13.65
C CYS A 177 8.99 20.86 14.62
N GLU A 178 10.18 20.54 14.12
CA GLU A 178 11.30 20.02 14.94
C GLU A 178 11.77 21.04 15.99
N GLU A 179 11.82 22.33 15.63
CA GLU A 179 12.15 23.42 16.55
C GLU A 179 11.15 23.56 17.72
N GLN A 180 9.95 22.99 17.58
CA GLN A 180 8.90 22.96 18.61
C GLN A 180 8.82 21.60 19.33
N ASP A 181 9.86 20.75 19.23
CA ASP A 181 9.87 19.36 19.71
C ASP A 181 8.69 18.53 19.13
N GLY A 182 8.26 18.89 17.93
CA GLY A 182 7.19 18.26 17.18
C GLY A 182 7.70 17.62 15.89
N ARG A 183 6.79 16.98 15.15
CA ARG A 183 7.04 16.46 13.81
C ARG A 183 5.84 16.74 12.92
N LEU A 184 6.05 16.74 11.61
CA LEU A 184 4.93 16.82 10.66
C LEU A 184 3.92 15.71 10.96
N ALA A 185 2.65 16.10 11.09
CA ALA A 185 1.58 15.18 11.38
C ALA A 185 1.47 14.16 10.23
N THR A 186 1.38 12.89 10.58
CA THR A 186 1.08 11.85 9.58
C THR A 186 -0.36 12.00 9.12
N TYR A 187 -0.65 11.40 7.97
CA TYR A 187 -2.01 11.31 7.46
C TYR A 187 -2.98 10.78 8.54
N THR A 188 -2.61 9.69 9.22
CA THR A 188 -3.43 9.06 10.26
C THR A 188 -3.65 9.98 11.47
N GLN A 189 -2.67 10.81 11.81
CA GLN A 189 -2.80 11.77 12.91
C GLN A 189 -3.75 12.93 12.56
N LEU A 190 -3.80 13.33 11.29
CA LEU A 190 -4.71 14.37 10.80
C LEU A 190 -6.14 13.87 10.57
N TYR A 191 -6.32 12.56 10.39
CA TYR A 191 -7.58 11.98 9.94
C TYR A 191 -8.20 11.10 11.03
N GLN A 192 -9.14 11.65 11.78
CA GLN A 192 -9.82 10.95 12.89
C GLN A 192 -11.23 10.48 12.55
N GLY A 193 -11.76 10.78 11.36
CA GLY A 193 -13.13 10.42 11.00
C GLY A 193 -13.30 9.05 10.33
N GLN A 194 -14.51 8.52 10.43
CA GLN A 194 -14.91 7.24 9.84
C GLN A 194 -15.63 7.46 8.51
N VAL A 195 -15.29 6.64 7.52
CA VAL A 195 -16.08 6.53 6.28
C VAL A 195 -16.93 5.27 6.33
N PHE A 196 -18.22 5.43 6.05
CA PHE A 196 -19.16 4.32 5.96
C PHE A 196 -19.99 4.40 4.69
N PHE A 197 -20.45 3.26 4.20
CA PHE A 197 -21.24 3.15 2.99
C PHE A 197 -22.74 3.17 3.30
N VAL A 198 -23.50 3.88 2.47
CA VAL A 198 -24.96 3.91 2.49
C VAL A 198 -25.46 3.23 1.22
N PRO A 199 -26.02 2.01 1.32
CA PRO A 199 -26.56 1.33 0.16
C PRO A 199 -27.83 2.02 -0.34
N GLY A 200 -28.06 1.93 -1.65
CA GLY A 200 -29.25 2.48 -2.29
C GLY A 200 -28.98 2.82 -3.76
N ARG A 201 -30.06 3.18 -4.47
CA ARG A 201 -30.00 3.76 -5.81
C ARG A 201 -30.31 5.24 -5.68
N LEU A 202 -29.31 6.00 -5.25
CA LEU A 202 -29.44 7.41 -4.91
C LEU A 202 -28.93 8.27 -6.06
N THR A 203 -29.57 9.41 -6.28
CA THR A 203 -28.99 10.55 -6.99
C THR A 203 -27.94 11.24 -6.12
N LEU A 204 -27.14 12.13 -6.69
CA LEU A 204 -26.13 12.87 -5.91
C LEU A 204 -26.79 13.73 -4.81
N SER A 205 -27.94 14.35 -5.08
CA SER A 205 -28.67 15.15 -4.09
C SER A 205 -29.24 14.27 -2.96
N GLU A 206 -29.78 13.10 -3.30
CA GLU A 206 -30.27 12.13 -2.32
C GLU A 206 -29.14 11.54 -1.47
N ALA A 207 -27.96 11.31 -2.05
CA ALA A 207 -26.76 10.90 -1.32
C ALA A 207 -26.40 11.94 -0.24
N HIS A 208 -26.42 13.24 -0.58
CA HIS A 208 -26.21 14.32 0.40
C HIS A 208 -27.27 14.35 1.51
N ALA A 209 -28.53 14.06 1.19
CA ALA A 209 -29.59 13.97 2.19
C ALA A 209 -29.43 12.70 3.06
N ALA A 210 -29.01 11.58 2.48
CA ALA A 210 -28.82 10.32 3.18
C ALA A 210 -27.68 10.39 4.20
N CYS A 211 -26.55 11.01 3.84
CA CYS A 211 -25.45 11.25 4.79
C CYS A 211 -25.89 12.20 5.92
N ARG A 212 -26.54 13.33 5.58
CA ARG A 212 -26.99 14.30 6.58
C ARG A 212 -27.95 13.71 7.61
N ARG A 213 -28.86 12.82 7.20
CA ARG A 213 -29.77 12.10 8.11
C ARG A 213 -29.05 11.24 9.15
N ARG A 214 -27.79 10.87 8.91
CA ARG A 214 -26.95 10.07 9.81
C ARG A 214 -25.89 10.90 10.53
N GLY A 215 -26.03 12.24 10.55
CA GLY A 215 -25.05 13.12 11.18
C GLY A 215 -23.71 13.20 10.43
N ALA A 216 -23.68 12.82 9.16
CA ALA A 216 -22.49 12.74 8.34
C ALA A 216 -22.60 13.64 7.10
N VAL A 217 -21.47 13.89 6.46
CA VAL A 217 -21.40 14.57 5.15
C VAL A 217 -20.99 13.58 4.07
N VAL A 218 -21.29 13.87 2.79
CA VAL A 218 -20.77 13.02 1.71
C VAL A 218 -19.25 13.07 1.73
N ALA A 219 -18.61 11.90 1.68
CA ALA A 219 -17.18 11.77 1.74
C ALA A 219 -16.51 12.46 0.54
N LYS A 220 -15.37 13.09 0.77
CA LYS A 220 -14.49 13.56 -0.30
C LYS A 220 -13.67 12.40 -0.84
N VAL A 221 -13.04 12.59 -2.01
CA VAL A 221 -12.11 11.60 -2.58
C VAL A 221 -11.00 11.22 -1.59
N GLY A 222 -10.37 12.22 -0.97
CA GLY A 222 -9.34 11.99 0.05
C GLY A 222 -9.84 11.12 1.20
N HIS A 223 -11.08 11.34 1.66
CA HIS A 223 -11.70 10.56 2.73
C HIS A 223 -11.82 9.07 2.36
N LEU A 224 -12.24 8.77 1.12
CA LEU A 224 -12.37 7.38 0.67
C LEU A 224 -11.00 6.70 0.50
N TYR A 225 -10.01 7.39 -0.06
CA TYR A 225 -8.64 6.85 -0.19
C TYR A 225 -8.01 6.55 1.17
N ALA A 226 -8.27 7.41 2.15
CA ALA A 226 -7.85 7.24 3.52
C ALA A 226 -8.40 5.97 4.15
N ALA A 227 -9.73 5.84 4.10
CA ALA A 227 -10.44 4.72 4.69
C ALA A 227 -9.99 3.40 4.04
N TRP A 228 -9.79 3.39 2.72
CA TRP A 228 -9.22 2.25 2.01
C TRP A 228 -7.80 1.93 2.47
N LYS A 229 -6.91 2.92 2.48
CA LYS A 229 -5.47 2.71 2.69
C LYS A 229 -5.10 2.40 4.14
N PHE A 230 -5.76 3.05 5.09
CA PHE A 230 -5.38 3.04 6.51
C PHE A 230 -6.41 2.35 7.41
N SER A 231 -7.68 2.35 7.02
CA SER A 231 -8.74 1.65 7.77
C SER A 231 -9.14 0.31 7.14
N GLY A 232 -8.53 -0.07 6.01
CA GLY A 232 -8.81 -1.32 5.31
C GLY A 232 -10.21 -1.41 4.71
N LEU A 233 -10.87 -0.28 4.42
CA LEU A 233 -12.24 -0.26 3.88
C LEU A 233 -12.29 -0.98 2.52
N ASP A 234 -13.08 -2.05 2.47
CA ASP A 234 -13.35 -2.85 1.28
C ASP A 234 -14.87 -2.88 1.01
N GLN A 235 -15.29 -2.36 -0.13
CA GLN A 235 -16.70 -2.31 -0.53
C GLN A 235 -16.81 -2.44 -2.06
N CYS A 236 -17.57 -3.44 -2.52
CA CYS A 236 -17.79 -3.71 -3.96
C CYS A 236 -18.96 -2.94 -4.56
N ASP A 237 -19.28 -1.77 -4.00
CA ASP A 237 -20.42 -0.98 -4.46
C ASP A 237 -19.98 0.44 -4.77
N GLY A 238 -20.33 0.88 -5.98
CA GLY A 238 -20.16 2.26 -6.40
C GLY A 238 -20.97 3.20 -5.53
N GLY A 239 -20.31 4.21 -4.96
CA GLY A 239 -20.96 5.23 -4.16
C GLY A 239 -20.54 6.63 -4.57
N TRP A 240 -21.48 7.56 -4.46
CA TRP A 240 -21.24 8.99 -4.69
C TRP A 240 -20.24 9.57 -3.70
N LEU A 241 -19.39 10.47 -4.22
CA LEU A 241 -18.49 11.34 -3.46
C LEU A 241 -18.84 12.81 -3.69
N ALA A 242 -18.32 13.68 -2.84
CA ALA A 242 -18.64 15.11 -2.84
C ALA A 242 -18.20 15.85 -4.12
N ASP A 243 -17.25 15.30 -4.89
CA ASP A 243 -16.82 15.84 -6.19
C ASP A 243 -17.77 15.43 -7.34
N GLY A 244 -18.81 14.64 -7.06
CA GLY A 244 -19.72 14.09 -8.06
C GLY A 244 -19.17 12.87 -8.79
N SER A 245 -18.01 12.35 -8.39
CA SER A 245 -17.53 11.07 -8.89
C SER A 245 -18.19 9.89 -8.16
N VAL A 246 -18.23 8.74 -8.82
CA VAL A 246 -18.65 7.48 -8.20
C VAL A 246 -17.46 6.55 -8.13
N ARG A 247 -17.11 6.11 -6.93
CA ARG A 247 -15.93 5.28 -6.67
C ARG A 247 -16.25 4.14 -5.73
N PHE A 248 -15.34 3.18 -5.60
CA PHE A 248 -15.44 2.08 -4.64
C PHE A 248 -14.05 1.55 -4.27
N PRO A 249 -13.76 1.30 -2.98
CA PRO A 249 -12.46 0.83 -2.52
C PRO A 249 -12.39 -0.70 -2.43
N ILE A 250 -11.29 -1.30 -2.89
CA ILE A 250 -11.06 -2.75 -2.83
C ILE A 250 -9.69 -3.03 -2.22
N THR A 251 -9.65 -3.69 -1.08
CA THR A 251 -8.40 -4.18 -0.46
C THR A 251 -8.11 -5.62 -0.85
N SER A 252 -9.15 -6.43 -1.11
CA SER A 252 -9.04 -7.81 -1.58
C SER A 252 -9.63 -7.96 -3.00
N PRO A 253 -8.79 -7.97 -4.05
CA PRO A 253 -9.21 -8.05 -5.45
C PRO A 253 -10.04 -9.30 -5.73
N ARG A 254 -11.18 -9.11 -6.41
CA ARG A 254 -12.11 -10.21 -6.75
C ARG A 254 -12.79 -9.98 -8.11
N PRO A 255 -13.13 -11.03 -8.88
CA PRO A 255 -13.52 -10.92 -10.28
C PRO A 255 -14.68 -9.95 -10.57
N ARG A 256 -15.64 -9.78 -9.64
CA ARG A 256 -16.82 -8.91 -9.81
C ARG A 256 -16.66 -7.49 -9.25
N CYS A 257 -15.49 -7.16 -8.69
CA CYS A 257 -15.29 -5.92 -7.94
C CYS A 257 -14.05 -5.17 -8.44
N GLY A 258 -14.10 -4.72 -9.70
CA GLY A 258 -13.04 -3.89 -10.29
C GLY A 258 -11.89 -4.64 -10.95
N GLY A 259 -12.00 -5.97 -11.10
CA GLY A 259 -11.01 -6.81 -11.80
C GLY A 259 -9.79 -7.19 -10.96
N LEU A 260 -9.09 -8.25 -11.40
CA LEU A 260 -7.76 -8.66 -10.92
C LEU A 260 -6.69 -7.80 -11.64
N PRO A 261 -5.52 -7.50 -11.06
CA PRO A 261 -4.90 -8.18 -9.92
C PRO A 261 -4.69 -7.33 -8.65
N ASP A 262 -4.81 -6.00 -8.71
CA ASP A 262 -4.30 -5.12 -7.64
C ASP A 262 -5.39 -4.50 -6.76
N PRO A 263 -5.15 -4.33 -5.45
CA PRO A 263 -5.97 -3.51 -4.57
C PRO A 263 -6.01 -2.03 -5.02
N GLY A 264 -7.12 -1.32 -4.78
CA GLY A 264 -7.22 0.09 -5.12
C GLY A 264 -8.60 0.70 -4.94
N VAL A 265 -8.66 2.04 -4.99
CA VAL A 265 -9.92 2.78 -5.17
C VAL A 265 -10.23 2.87 -6.66
N ARG A 266 -11.31 2.21 -7.08
CA ARG A 266 -11.78 2.17 -8.46
C ARG A 266 -12.82 3.25 -8.70
N SER A 267 -12.96 3.70 -9.95
CA SER A 267 -13.84 4.80 -10.32
C SER A 267 -14.70 4.45 -11.52
N PHE A 268 -15.99 4.78 -11.44
CA PHE A 268 -16.90 4.78 -12.58
C PHE A 268 -16.93 6.15 -13.30
N GLY A 269 -16.09 7.09 -12.88
CA GLY A 269 -16.02 8.43 -13.44
C GLY A 269 -17.04 9.39 -12.82
N PHE A 270 -17.57 10.30 -13.64
CA PHE A 270 -18.51 11.35 -13.25
C PHE A 270 -19.86 11.13 -13.96
N PRO A 271 -20.71 10.21 -13.47
CA PRO A 271 -22.04 10.00 -14.02
C PRO A 271 -22.94 11.22 -13.80
N GLN A 272 -24.06 11.28 -14.53
CA GLN A 272 -25.01 12.40 -14.41
C GLN A 272 -25.56 12.48 -12.96
N PRO A 273 -25.55 13.65 -12.30
CA PRO A 273 -25.98 13.77 -10.89
C PRO A 273 -27.41 13.30 -10.60
N GLN A 274 -28.30 13.33 -11.60
CA GLN A 274 -29.69 12.87 -11.51
C GLN A 274 -29.84 11.35 -11.68
N GLN A 275 -28.76 10.62 -11.98
CA GLN A 275 -28.80 9.17 -12.17
C GLN A 275 -28.90 8.45 -10.81
N ALA A 276 -30.08 7.90 -10.52
CA ALA A 276 -30.33 7.10 -9.33
C ALA A 276 -29.85 5.64 -9.51
N ALA A 277 -28.54 5.42 -9.36
CA ALA A 277 -27.93 4.10 -9.59
C ALA A 277 -26.94 3.65 -8.52
N TYR A 278 -26.46 4.56 -7.66
CA TYR A 278 -25.32 4.31 -6.79
C TYR A 278 -25.66 4.59 -5.32
N GLY A 279 -24.91 3.97 -4.40
CA GLY A 279 -24.98 4.30 -2.98
C GLY A 279 -24.28 5.62 -2.68
N ALA A 280 -23.96 5.87 -1.41
CA ALA A 280 -23.18 7.04 -1.00
C ALA A 280 -22.11 6.66 0.00
N TYR A 281 -20.90 7.21 -0.13
CA TYR A 281 -19.93 7.17 0.96
C TYR A 281 -20.13 8.41 1.81
N CYS A 282 -20.31 8.20 3.11
CA CYS A 282 -20.48 9.26 4.08
C CYS A 282 -19.27 9.31 5.02
N TYR A 283 -18.96 10.50 5.50
CA TYR A 283 -17.89 10.79 6.43
C TYR A 283 -18.46 11.42 7.69
N SER A 284 -18.12 10.83 8.83
CA SER A 284 -18.39 11.38 10.16
C SER A 284 -17.05 11.63 10.86
N GLU A 285 -16.93 12.81 11.49
CA GLU A 285 -15.82 13.12 12.41
C GLU A 285 -15.99 12.44 13.76
#